data_AF-A0A8T7M609-F1
#
_entry.id   AF-A0A8T7M609-F1
#
_cell.length_a   1.000
_cell.length_b   1.000
_cell.length_c   1.000
_cell.angle_alpha   90.00
_cell.angle_beta   90.00
_cell.angle_gamma   90.00
#
_symmetry.space_group_name_H-M   'P 1'
#
loop_
_entity.id
_entity.type
_entity.pdbx_description
1 polymer ?
#
loop_
_entity_poly.entity_id
_entity_poly.type
_entity_poly.pdbx_seq_one_letter_code
_entity_poly.pdbx_strand_id
1 'polypeptide(L)' 'METSGKTAVQIARELGVSDSVLYHWRKILAEKGAQAFPSKGHQTEAEEELRRLRMENERLRMERDILKKAIAIFTQNQK' A
#
# COMPACT_ATOMS: atom_id res chain seq x y z
N MET A 1 0.15 23.32 -12.52
CA MET A 1 -0.31 24.41 -11.62
C MET A 1 0.49 25.70 -11.77
N GLU A 2 1.66 25.69 -12.43
CA GLU A 2 2.33 26.92 -12.90
C GLU A 2 1.58 27.62 -14.04
N THR A 3 0.54 26.98 -14.58
CA THR A 3 -0.27 27.46 -15.70
C THR A 3 -1.31 28.52 -15.33
N SER A 4 -1.58 28.78 -14.04
CA SER A 4 -2.65 29.71 -13.66
C SER A 4 -2.17 31.10 -13.25
N GLY A 5 -0.86 31.35 -13.12
CA GLY A 5 -0.29 32.65 -12.72
C GLY A 5 -0.62 33.13 -11.30
N LYS A 6 -1.41 32.37 -10.53
CA LYS A 6 -1.81 32.69 -9.15
C LYS A 6 -0.77 32.20 -8.16
N THR A 7 -0.53 32.98 -7.11
CA THR A 7 0.33 32.58 -5.99
C THR A 7 -0.30 31.46 -5.17
N ALA A 8 0.53 30.64 -4.51
CA ALA A 8 0.04 29.57 -3.62
C ALA A 8 -0.92 30.10 -2.54
N VAL A 9 -0.70 31.32 -2.05
CA VAL A 9 -1.55 32.00 -1.07
C VAL A 9 -2.94 32.33 -1.64
N GLN A 10 -3.01 32.80 -2.88
CA GLN A 10 -4.30 33.07 -3.55
C GLN A 10 -5.08 31.77 -3.76
N ILE A 11 -4.41 30.72 -4.21
CA ILE A 11 -5.03 29.39 -4.39
C ILE A 11 -5.52 28.83 -3.04
N ALA A 12 -4.74 29.00 -1.96
CA ALA A 12 -5.13 28.58 -0.62
C ALA A 12 -6.44 29.25 -0.18
N ARG A 13 -6.52 30.57 -0.36
CA ARG A 13 -7.72 31.37 -0.04
C ARG A 13 -8.93 30.95 -0.87
N GLU A 14 -8.76 30.74 -2.18
CA GLU A 14 -9.85 30.28 -3.07
C GLU A 14 -10.38 28.90 -2.69
N LEU A 15 -9.49 28.01 -2.25
CA LEU A 15 -9.85 26.65 -1.82
C LEU A 15 -10.30 26.58 -0.36
N GLY A 16 -10.25 27.68 0.40
CA GLY A 16 -10.60 27.71 1.83
C GLY A 16 -9.66 26.88 2.71
N VAL A 17 -8.43 26.62 2.26
CA VAL A 17 -7.40 25.86 3.01
C VAL A 17 -6.25 26.79 3.41
N SER A 18 -5.46 26.39 4.41
CA SER A 18 -4.24 27.14 4.73
C SER A 18 -3.16 26.95 3.65
N ASP A 19 -2.34 27.97 3.46
CA ASP A 19 -1.19 27.94 2.54
C ASP A 19 -0.20 26.82 2.92
N SER A 20 -0.04 26.56 4.22
CA SER A 20 0.79 25.48 4.75
C SER A 20 0.36 24.10 4.24
N VAL A 21 -0.95 23.86 4.08
CA VAL A 21 -1.48 22.60 3.52
C VAL A 21 -1.12 22.46 2.04
N LEU A 22 -1.20 23.52 1.26
CA LEU A 22 -0.77 23.49 -0.15
C LEU A 22 0.73 23.24 -0.29
N TYR A 23 1.56 23.87 0.54
CA TYR A 23 3.00 23.59 0.56
C TYR A 23 3.30 22.13 0.92
N HIS A 24 2.56 21.58 1.87
CA HIS A 24 2.69 20.18 2.27
C HIS A 24 2.29 19.23 1.13
N TRP A 25 1.16 19.46 0.48
CA TRP A 25 0.73 18.66 -0.68
C TRP A 25 1.72 18.76 -1.85
N ARG A 26 2.31 19.93 -2.08
CA ARG A 26 3.37 20.10 -3.08
C ARG A 26 4.60 19.25 -2.74
N LYS A 27 5.00 19.22 -1.46
CA LYS A 27 6.12 18.39 -0.99
C LYS A 27 5.82 16.91 -1.21
N ILE A 28 4.63 16.44 -0.80
CA ILE A 28 4.21 15.05 -1.02
C ILE A 28 4.19 14.71 -2.52
N LEU A 29 3.66 15.60 -3.36
CA LEU A 29 3.63 15.41 -4.81
C LEU A 29 5.02 15.33 -5.42
N ALA A 30 5.96 16.17 -4.96
CA ALA A 30 7.35 16.13 -5.42
C ALA A 30 8.08 14.85 -4.98
N GLU A 31 7.82 14.36 -3.78
CA GLU A 31 8.46 13.16 -3.23
C GLU A 31 7.87 11.86 -3.78
N LYS A 32 6.55 11.80 -3.95
CA LYS A 32 5.81 10.55 -4.25
C LYS A 32 5.20 10.51 -5.66
N GLY A 33 5.22 11.61 -6.41
CA GLY A 33 4.72 11.67 -7.78
C GLY A 33 3.28 11.15 -7.91
N ALA A 34 3.06 10.21 -8.83
CA ALA A 34 1.74 9.60 -9.06
C ALA A 34 1.17 8.86 -7.82
N GLN A 35 2.02 8.51 -6.85
CA GLN A 35 1.63 7.83 -5.60
C GLN A 35 1.40 8.82 -4.44
N ALA A 36 1.43 10.13 -4.70
CA ALA A 36 1.24 11.16 -3.67
C ALA A 36 -0.17 11.17 -3.06
N PHE A 37 -1.17 10.84 -3.88
CA PHE A 37 -2.58 10.82 -3.49
C PHE A 37 -3.23 9.56 -4.05
N PRO A 38 -2.94 8.37 -3.47
CA PRO A 38 -3.63 7.16 -3.89
C PRO A 38 -5.13 7.38 -3.67
N SER A 39 -5.92 7.23 -4.73
CA SER A 39 -7.38 7.23 -4.57
C SER A 39 -7.75 6.12 -3.60
N LYS A 40 -8.87 6.22 -2.90
CA LYS A 40 -9.34 5.20 -1.92
C LYS A 40 -9.45 3.76 -2.47
N GLY A 41 -9.20 3.52 -3.77
CA GLY A 41 -9.13 2.19 -4.39
C GLY A 41 -7.78 1.82 -5.03
N HIS A 42 -6.78 2.70 -5.09
CA HIS A 42 -5.46 2.35 -5.59
C HIS A 42 -4.57 1.89 -4.42
N GLN A 43 -4.51 0.57 -4.24
CA GLN A 43 -3.48 -0.03 -3.38
C GLN A 43 -2.12 0.37 -3.94
N THR A 44 -1.26 0.91 -3.08
CA THR A 44 0.13 1.18 -3.46
C THR A 44 0.79 -0.13 -3.88
N GLU A 45 1.82 -0.07 -4.74
CA GLU A 45 2.54 -1.27 -5.18
C GLU A 45 3.03 -2.12 -3.99
N ALA A 46 3.47 -1.45 -2.92
CA ALA A 46 3.85 -2.09 -1.66
C ALA A 46 2.69 -2.81 -0.95
N GLU A 47 1.47 -2.27 -0.99
CA GLU A 47 0.28 -2.91 -0.40
C GLU A 47 -0.16 -4.14 -1.20
N GLU A 48 -0.08 -4.07 -2.54
CA GLU A 48 -0.39 -5.20 -3.41
C GLU A 48 0.64 -6.32 -3.24
N GLU A 49 1.93 -5.98 -3.17
CA GLU A 49 2.99 -6.94 -2.89
C GLU A 49 2.81 -7.58 -1.50
N LEU A 50 2.49 -6.78 -0.48
CA LEU A 50 2.22 -7.29 0.87
C LEU A 50 1.04 -8.26 0.87
N ARG A 51 -0.02 -7.97 0.11
CA ARG A 51 -1.18 -8.85 -0.04
C ARG A 51 -0.80 -10.16 -0.72
N ARG A 52 -0.05 -10.11 -1.82
CA ARG A 52 0.46 -11.29 -2.53
C ARG A 52 1.30 -12.16 -1.61
N LEU A 53 2.25 -11.57 -0.89
CA LEU A 53 3.13 -12.29 0.04
C LEU A 53 2.35 -12.94 1.18
N ARG A 54 1.32 -12.27 1.72
CA ARG A 54 0.45 -12.87 2.76
C ARG A 54 -0.31 -14.08 2.25
N MET A 55 -0.88 -14.00 1.04
CA MET A 55 -1.60 -15.13 0.44
C MET A 55 -0.65 -16.32 0.21
N GLU A 56 0.55 -16.06 -0.32
CA GLU A 56 1.53 -17.11 -0.54
C GLU A 56 2.02 -17.73 0.77
N ASN A 57 2.24 -16.93 1.81
CA ASN A 57 2.65 -17.45 3.11
C ASN A 57 1.59 -18.38 3.72
N GLU A 58 0.32 -18.01 3.62
CA GLU A 58 -0.78 -18.86 4.11
C GLU A 58 -0.89 -20.16 3.31
N ARG A 59 -0.72 -20.11 1.99
CA ARG A 59 -0.66 -21.32 1.14
C ARG A 59 0.47 -22.25 1.57
N LEU A 60 1.68 -21.71 1.72
CA LEU A 60 2.87 -22.49 2.13
C LEU A 60 2.71 -23.08 3.54
N ARG A 61 2.09 -22.35 4.47
CA ARG A 61 1.77 -22.86 5.81
C ARG A 61 0.82 -24.05 5.74
N MET A 62 -0.22 -23.95 4.91
CA MET A 62 -1.18 -25.03 4.72
C MET A 62 -0.52 -26.27 4.11
N GLU A 63 0.28 -26.11 3.05
CA GLU A 63 1.03 -27.21 2.42
C GLU A 63 1.97 -27.90 3.43
N ARG A 64 2.73 -27.11 4.21
CA ARG A 64 3.58 -27.63 5.29
C ARG A 64 2.79 -28.44 6.30
N ASP A 65 1.62 -27.96 6.71
CA ASP A 65 0.82 -28.62 7.74
C ASP A 65 0.17 -29.91 7.24
N ILE A 66 -0.23 -29.95 5.97
CA ILE A 66 -0.67 -31.18 5.31
C ILE A 66 0.47 -32.21 5.30
N LEU A 67 1.68 -31.80 4.88
CA LEU A 67 2.84 -32.70 4.85
C LEU A 67 3.20 -33.23 6.25
N LYS A 68 3.17 -32.37 7.28
CA LYS A 68 3.38 -32.79 8.66
C LYS A 68 2.35 -33.82 9.12
N LYS A 69 1.07 -33.61 8.81
CA LYS A 69 0.00 -34.56 9.13
C LYS A 69 0.19 -35.89 8.40
N ALA A 70 0.57 -35.85 7.13
CA ALA A 70 0.86 -37.07 6.36
C ALA A 70 1.99 -37.88 7.01
N ILE A 71 3.11 -37.24 7.33
CA ILE A 71 4.25 -37.90 8.00
C ILE A 71 3.82 -38.52 9.34
N ALA A 72 3.01 -37.81 10.14
CA ALA A 72 2.51 -38.34 11.41
C ALA A 72 1.66 -39.61 11.22
N ILE A 73 0.78 -39.64 10.21
CA ILE A 73 -0.03 -40.83 9.89
C ILE A 73 0.85 -42.00 9.45
N PHE A 74 1.79 -41.75 8.54
CA PHE A 74 2.69 -42.81 8.04
C PHE A 74 3.58 -43.38 9.15
N THR A 75 4.06 -42.56 10.08
CA THR A 75 4.91 -43.03 11.19
C THR A 75 4.11 -43.75 12.29
N GLN A 76 2.84 -43.39 12.52
CA GLN A 76 1.97 -44.11 13.45
C GLN A 76 1.57 -45.51 12.94
N ASN A 77 1.41 -45.68 11.63
CA ASN A 77 1.05 -46.97 11.00
C ASN A 77 2.24 -47.93 10.77
N GLN A 78 3.44 -47.60 11.25
CA GLN A 78 4.65 -48.45 11.15
C GLN A 78 5.04 -49.10 12.50
N LYS A 79 4.19 -48.98 13.52
CA LYS A 79 4.30 -49.72 14.79
C LYS A 79 3.22 -50.79 14.85
#